data_AF-A0A6L4WN00-F1
#
_entry.id   AF-A0A6L4WN00-F1
#
_cell.length_a   1.000
_cell.length_b   1.000
_cell.length_c   1.000
_cell.angle_alpha   90.00
_cell.angle_beta   90.00
_cell.angle_gamma   90.00
#
_symmetry.space_group_name_H-M   'P 1'
#
loop_
_entity.id
_entity.type
_entity.pdbx_description
1 polymer ?
#
loop_
_entity_poly.entity_id
_entity_poly.type
_entity_poly.pdbx_seq_one_letter_code
_entity_poly.pdbx_strand_id
1 'polypeptide(L)'
;MPNYKEGLNRHQQLLFPPSMDEYVDENNPVRAIDSYVDSIDLATLKVFTSKGGSEGQPAYHPALLLKIYLYGYLNSIRSSRKLEREIKRNVEMMWLCAGLYPGYKTIANFRKDNPKVLKQLFRDFVI
;
A
#
# COMPACT_ATOMS: atom_id res chain seq x y z
N MET A 1 27.02 15.29 -33.91
CA MET A 1 26.04 14.36 -33.30
C MET A 1 25.67 14.95 -31.95
N PRO A 2 24.38 15.16 -31.63
CA PRO A 2 24.01 15.66 -30.31
C PRO A 2 24.32 14.58 -29.25
N ASN A 3 24.97 15.00 -28.15
CA ASN A 3 25.44 14.11 -27.09
C ASN A 3 24.35 14.00 -26.01
N TYR A 4 23.42 13.06 -26.20
CA TYR A 4 22.38 12.74 -25.21
C TYR A 4 22.82 11.55 -24.35
N LYS A 5 22.35 11.51 -23.10
CA LYS A 5 22.53 10.32 -22.25
C LYS A 5 21.67 9.18 -22.80
N GLU A 6 22.26 8.00 -22.96
CA GLU A 6 21.54 6.79 -23.36
C GLU A 6 20.93 6.09 -22.13
N GLY A 7 19.76 5.48 -22.32
CA GLY A 7 19.06 4.71 -21.29
C GLY A 7 19.37 3.21 -21.37
N LEU A 8 18.80 2.43 -20.45
CA LEU A 8 18.90 0.98 -20.45
C LEU A 8 18.06 0.33 -21.55
N ASN A 9 18.53 -0.78 -22.12
CA ASN A 9 17.79 -1.56 -23.11
C ASN A 9 16.65 -2.35 -22.44
N ARG A 10 15.39 -2.10 -22.84
CA ARG A 10 14.18 -2.72 -22.27
C ARG A 10 14.06 -4.24 -22.50
N HIS A 11 14.82 -4.79 -23.45
CA HIS A 11 14.85 -6.22 -23.76
C HIS A 11 16.03 -6.93 -23.10
N GLN A 12 16.94 -6.19 -22.47
CA GLN A 12 18.07 -6.77 -21.76
C GLN A 12 17.59 -7.41 -20.46
N GLN A 13 17.86 -8.70 -20.30
CA GLN A 13 17.64 -9.40 -19.04
C GLN A 13 18.77 -9.06 -18.06
N LEU A 14 18.40 -8.88 -16.79
CA LEU A 14 19.37 -8.76 -15.70
C LEU A 14 19.84 -10.17 -15.29
N LEU A 15 21.13 -10.32 -14.97
CA LEU A 15 21.69 -11.59 -14.48
C LEU A 15 21.05 -11.99 -13.14
N PHE A 16 20.87 -11.00 -12.26
CA PHE A 16 20.11 -11.12 -11.02
C PHE A 16 19.09 -9.97 -10.99
N PRO A 17 17.77 -10.25 -10.99
CA PRO A 17 16.79 -9.20 -10.84
C PRO A 17 16.89 -8.59 -9.42
N PRO A 18 16.79 -7.27 -9.28
CA PRO A 18 16.75 -6.66 -7.95
C PRO A 18 15.54 -7.16 -7.17
N SER A 19 15.71 -7.27 -5.86
CA SER A 19 14.65 -7.56 -4.92
C SER A 19 13.59 -6.46 -4.92
N MET A 20 12.38 -6.77 -4.41
CA MET A 20 11.32 -5.77 -4.28
C MET A 20 11.79 -4.56 -3.45
N ASP A 21 12.61 -4.82 -2.42
CA ASP A 21 13.12 -3.80 -1.52
C ASP A 21 14.10 -2.82 -2.18
N GLU A 22 14.94 -3.31 -3.11
CA GLU A 22 15.89 -2.48 -3.87
C GLU A 22 15.21 -1.51 -4.86
N TYR A 23 13.95 -1.75 -5.20
CA TYR A 23 13.20 -0.83 -6.07
C TYR A 23 12.68 0.42 -5.34
N VAL A 24 12.69 0.42 -4.00
CA VAL A 24 12.21 1.54 -3.18
C VAL A 24 13.37 2.06 -2.36
N ASP A 25 13.77 3.31 -2.60
CA ASP A 25 14.85 3.96 -1.85
C ASP A 25 14.63 3.87 -0.33
N GLU A 26 15.70 3.72 0.45
CA GLU A 26 15.66 3.64 1.91
C GLU A 26 15.00 4.87 2.56
N ASN A 27 15.09 6.03 1.90
CA ASN A 27 14.50 7.29 2.35
C ASN A 27 13.12 7.56 1.72
N ASN A 28 12.55 6.61 0.98
CA ASN A 28 11.23 6.80 0.38
C ASN A 28 10.15 6.91 1.48
N PRO A 29 9.26 7.93 1.44
CA PRO A 29 8.20 8.11 2.42
C PRO A 29 7.27 6.91 2.62
N VAL A 30 7.14 6.02 1.63
CA VAL A 30 6.33 4.80 1.74
C VAL A 30 6.79 3.90 2.90
N ARG A 31 8.09 3.90 3.22
CA ARG A 31 8.66 3.14 4.34
C ARG A 31 8.22 3.69 5.70
N ALA A 32 7.98 5.01 5.79
CA ALA A 32 7.42 5.61 7.00
C ALA A 32 5.97 5.18 7.23
N ILE A 33 5.17 5.01 6.16
CA ILE A 33 3.81 4.46 6.26
C ILE A 33 3.86 3.04 6.80
N ASP A 34 4.75 2.21 6.24
CA ASP A 34 4.92 0.81 6.62
C ASP A 34 5.27 0.68 8.12
N SER A 35 6.32 1.38 8.53
CA SER A 35 6.81 1.41 9.92
C SER A 35 5.76 1.95 10.89
N TYR A 36 5.05 3.02 10.52
CA TYR A 36 3.99 3.59 11.36
C TYR A 36 2.86 2.60 11.59
N VAL A 37 2.36 1.95 10.53
CA VAL A 37 1.27 0.98 10.67
C VAL A 37 1.71 -0.23 11.49
N ASP A 38 2.95 -0.68 11.35
CA ASP A 38 3.47 -1.81 12.12
C ASP A 38 3.70 -1.47 13.61
N SER A 39 3.87 -0.18 13.94
CA SER A 39 3.95 0.28 15.33
C SER A 39 2.59 0.33 16.05
N ILE A 40 1.49 0.25 15.30
CA ILE A 40 0.14 0.41 15.85
C ILE A 40 -0.43 -0.94 16.31
N ASP A 41 -0.92 -0.97 17.55
CA ASP A 41 -1.75 -2.08 18.01
C ASP A 41 -3.18 -2.00 17.46
N LEU A 42 -3.39 -2.66 16.31
CA LEU A 42 -4.68 -2.74 15.64
C LEU A 42 -5.74 -3.50 16.43
N ALA A 43 -5.35 -4.40 17.35
CA ALA A 43 -6.31 -5.12 18.19
C ALA A 43 -7.00 -4.17 19.16
N THR A 44 -6.24 -3.23 19.74
CA THR A 44 -6.76 -2.20 20.64
C THR A 44 -7.67 -1.20 19.92
N LEU A 45 -7.42 -0.92 18.64
CA LEU A 45 -8.21 0.01 17.84
C LEU A 45 -9.57 -0.54 17.36
N LYS A 46 -9.91 -1.79 17.70
CA LYS A 46 -11.17 -2.45 17.30
C LYS A 46 -11.43 -2.34 15.79
N VAL A 47 -10.39 -2.51 14.99
CA VAL A 47 -10.51 -2.45 13.53
C VAL A 47 -11.39 -3.60 13.06
N PHE A 48 -12.53 -3.27 12.46
CA PHE A 48 -13.43 -4.24 11.87
C PHE A 48 -12.83 -4.75 10.56
N THR A 49 -12.35 -5.98 10.60
CA THR A 49 -12.24 -6.80 9.41
C THR A 49 -13.59 -7.45 9.15
N SER A 50 -14.01 -7.53 7.88
CA SER A 50 -14.98 -8.54 7.46
C SER A 50 -14.49 -9.86 8.03
N LYS A 51 -15.17 -10.41 9.05
CA LYS A 51 -14.78 -11.68 9.66
C LYS A 51 -14.68 -12.66 8.50
N GLY A 52 -13.47 -13.11 8.18
CA GLY A 52 -13.30 -14.22 7.26
C GLY A 52 -14.13 -15.35 7.83
N GLY A 53 -15.19 -15.75 7.13
CA GLY A 53 -15.90 -16.97 7.49
C GLY A 53 -14.91 -18.12 7.49
N SER A 54 -15.26 -19.22 8.17
CA SER A 54 -14.52 -20.49 8.02
C SER A 54 -14.53 -21.03 6.58
N GLU A 55 -15.32 -20.41 5.70
CA GLU A 55 -15.49 -20.77 4.30
C GLU A 55 -15.25 -19.56 3.40
N GLY A 56 -14.54 -19.79 2.28
CA GLY A 56 -14.25 -18.78 1.26
C GLY A 56 -12.80 -18.27 1.27
N GLN A 57 -12.55 -17.21 0.48
CA GLN A 57 -11.23 -16.60 0.39
C GLN A 57 -10.86 -15.90 1.71
N PRO A 58 -9.65 -16.14 2.25
CA PRO A 58 -9.18 -15.43 3.44
C PRO A 58 -9.25 -13.91 3.26
N ALA A 59 -9.67 -13.22 4.32
CA ALA A 59 -9.68 -11.76 4.34
C ALA A 59 -8.25 -11.21 4.36
N TYR A 60 -8.07 -10.02 3.77
CA TYR A 60 -6.81 -9.29 3.89
C TYR A 60 -6.61 -8.78 5.33
N HIS A 61 -5.35 -8.75 5.76
CA HIS A 61 -4.99 -8.19 7.06
C HIS A 61 -5.34 -6.68 7.12
N PRO A 62 -5.94 -6.17 8.20
CA PRO A 62 -6.35 -4.77 8.30
C PRO A 62 -5.17 -3.79 8.21
N ALA A 63 -3.97 -4.19 8.65
CA ALA A 63 -2.74 -3.40 8.48
C ALA A 63 -2.48 -3.06 7.00
N LEU A 64 -2.61 -4.04 6.10
CA LEU A 64 -2.41 -3.82 4.66
C LEU A 64 -3.39 -2.78 4.12
N LEU A 65 -4.67 -2.91 4.48
CA LEU A 65 -5.70 -1.98 4.00
C LEU A 65 -5.50 -0.57 4.56
N LEU A 66 -5.01 -0.46 5.79
CA LEU A 66 -4.63 0.80 6.40
C LEU A 66 -3.42 1.44 5.71
N LYS A 67 -2.36 0.67 5.41
CA LYS A 67 -1.19 1.11 4.63
C LYS A 67 -1.61 1.70 3.28
N ILE A 68 -2.48 0.98 2.54
CA ILE A 68 -3.05 1.45 1.27
C ILE A 68 -3.81 2.77 1.42
N TYR A 69 -4.56 2.92 2.51
CA TYR A 69 -5.34 4.14 2.76
C TYR A 69 -4.48 5.35 3.13
N LEU A 70 -3.45 5.15 3.96
CA LEU A 70 -2.46 6.18 4.29
C LEU A 70 -1.71 6.62 3.03
N TYR A 71 -1.26 5.68 2.21
CA TYR A 71 -0.64 5.99 0.93
C TYR A 71 -1.56 6.84 0.05
N GLY A 72 -2.83 6.44 -0.07
CA GLY A 72 -3.82 7.19 -0.82
C GLY A 72 -4.05 8.60 -0.28
N TYR A 73 -4.05 8.77 1.04
CA TYR A 73 -4.21 10.08 1.66
C TYR A 73 -3.05 11.01 1.32
N LEU A 74 -1.80 10.57 1.52
CA LEU A 74 -0.59 11.36 1.27
C LEU A 74 -0.43 11.72 -0.21
N ASN A 75 -0.79 10.81 -1.11
CA ASN A 75 -0.70 11.02 -2.55
C ASN A 75 -1.97 11.62 -3.17
N SER A 76 -2.93 12.10 -2.36
CA SER A 76 -4.20 12.68 -2.82
C SER A 76 -5.06 11.76 -3.71
N ILE A 77 -4.94 10.44 -3.52
CA ILE A 77 -5.71 9.40 -4.22
C ILE A 77 -6.90 8.96 -3.38
N ARG A 78 -8.05 9.62 -3.59
CA ARG A 78 -9.29 9.35 -2.84
C ARG A 78 -10.10 8.15 -3.34
N SER A 79 -9.90 7.75 -4.60
CA SER A 79 -10.74 6.73 -5.25
C SER A 79 -10.18 5.32 -5.02
N SER A 80 -10.98 4.42 -4.46
CA SER A 80 -10.58 3.02 -4.27
C SER A 80 -10.22 2.30 -5.58
N ARG A 81 -10.84 2.68 -6.72
CA ARG A 81 -10.48 2.16 -8.04
C ARG A 81 -9.13 2.69 -8.52
N LYS A 82 -8.80 3.95 -8.20
CA LYS A 82 -7.46 4.50 -8.49
C LYS A 82 -6.40 3.80 -7.62
N LEU A 83 -6.69 3.54 -6.34
CA LEU A 83 -5.81 2.78 -5.46
C LEU A 83 -5.55 1.36 -5.98
N GLU A 84 -6.59 0.62 -6.33
CA GLU A 84 -6.47 -0.71 -6.95
C GLU A 84 -5.57 -0.69 -8.20
N ARG A 85 -5.65 0.37 -9.01
CA ARG A 85 -4.77 0.54 -10.16
C ARG A 85 -3.33 0.87 -9.76
N GLU A 86 -3.11 1.71 -8.75
CA GLU A 86 -1.76 2.00 -8.26
C GLU A 86 -1.06 0.75 -7.72
N ILE A 87 -1.78 -0.12 -6.99
CA ILE A 87 -1.23 -1.39 -6.47
C ILE A 87 -0.57 -2.23 -7.57
N LYS A 88 -1.07 -2.14 -8.81
CA LYS A 88 -0.57 -2.94 -9.94
C LYS A 88 0.56 -2.29 -10.74
N ARG A 89 0.82 -1.00 -10.57
CA ARG A 89 1.71 -0.24 -11.48
C ARG A 89 2.73 0.64 -10.79
N ASN A 90 2.45 1.04 -9.56
CA ASN A 90 3.31 1.92 -8.80
C ASN A 90 4.20 1.05 -7.93
N VAL A 91 5.52 1.21 -8.10
CA VAL A 91 6.52 0.39 -7.41
C VAL A 91 6.45 0.53 -5.89
N GLU A 92 6.11 1.72 -5.38
CA GLU A 92 5.91 1.96 -3.95
C GLU A 92 4.72 1.15 -3.42
N MET A 93 3.62 1.08 -4.18
CA MET A 93 2.45 0.31 -3.78
C MET A 93 2.64 -1.19 -3.94
N MET A 94 3.40 -1.62 -4.95
CA MET A 94 3.77 -3.02 -5.11
C MET A 94 4.62 -3.49 -3.93
N TRP A 95 5.59 -2.67 -3.50
CA TRP A 95 6.40 -2.87 -2.30
C TRP A 95 5.54 -2.87 -1.02
N LEU A 96 4.75 -1.83 -0.81
CA LEU A 96 3.92 -1.66 0.39
C LEU A 96 2.87 -2.77 0.55
N CYS A 97 2.39 -3.33 -0.56
CA CYS A 97 1.44 -4.42 -0.54
C CYS A 97 2.08 -5.81 -0.52
N ALA A 98 3.41 -5.91 -0.60
CA ALA A 98 4.16 -7.16 -0.63
C ALA A 98 3.59 -8.18 -1.65
N GLY A 99 3.18 -7.70 -2.84
CA GLY A 99 2.61 -8.54 -3.90
C GLY A 99 1.13 -8.93 -3.71
N LEU A 100 0.43 -8.39 -2.71
CA LEU A 100 -1.01 -8.56 -2.54
C LEU A 100 -1.80 -7.55 -3.37
N TYR A 101 -2.96 -7.95 -3.88
CA TYR A 101 -3.81 -7.12 -4.76
C TYR A 101 -5.24 -6.94 -4.24
N PRO A 102 -5.46 -6.24 -3.11
CA PRO A 102 -6.81 -5.91 -2.65
C PRO A 102 -7.61 -5.17 -3.73
N GLY A 103 -8.78 -5.71 -4.06
CA GLY A 103 -9.67 -5.09 -5.04
C GLY A 103 -10.34 -3.82 -4.50
N TYR A 104 -10.88 -2.99 -5.40
CA TYR A 104 -11.48 -1.71 -4.99
C TYR A 104 -12.63 -1.87 -4.00
N LYS A 105 -13.41 -2.96 -4.07
CA LYS A 105 -14.51 -3.25 -3.14
C LYS A 105 -13.99 -3.51 -1.74
N THR A 106 -12.95 -4.31 -1.60
CA THR A 106 -12.27 -4.59 -0.33
C THR A 106 -11.78 -3.31 0.31
N ILE A 107 -11.07 -2.48 -0.46
CA ILE A 107 -10.59 -1.17 -0.02
C ILE A 107 -11.78 -0.30 0.41
N ALA A 108 -12.79 -0.12 -0.45
CA ALA A 108 -13.93 0.74 -0.16
C ALA A 108 -14.72 0.31 1.09
N ASN A 109 -14.93 -1.00 1.28
CA ASN A 109 -15.64 -1.55 2.43
C ASN A 109 -14.85 -1.29 3.72
N PHE A 110 -13.54 -1.50 3.73
CA PHE A 110 -12.71 -1.22 4.89
C PHE A 110 -12.86 0.22 5.41
N ARG A 111 -12.89 1.22 4.51
CA ARG A 111 -13.15 2.62 4.90
C ARG A 111 -14.56 2.85 5.41
N LYS A 112 -15.54 2.22 4.79
CA LYS A 112 -16.95 2.32 5.21
C LYS A 112 -17.13 1.79 6.62
N ASP A 113 -16.44 0.70 6.96
CA ASP A 113 -16.61 -0.02 8.22
C ASP A 113 -15.73 0.57 9.35
N ASN A 114 -14.66 1.31 9.02
CA ASN A 114 -13.69 1.84 9.98
C ASN A 114 -13.51 3.39 9.98
N PRO A 115 -14.57 4.21 9.88
CA PRO A 115 -14.41 5.67 9.69
C PRO A 115 -13.77 6.38 10.88
N LYS A 116 -14.04 5.93 12.12
CA LYS A 116 -13.50 6.54 13.34
C LYS A 116 -12.00 6.28 13.49
N VAL A 117 -11.59 5.02 13.31
CA VAL A 117 -10.19 4.60 13.38
C VAL A 117 -9.37 5.33 12.33
N LEU A 118 -9.84 5.36 11.08
CA LEU A 118 -9.14 6.08 10.02
C LEU A 118 -8.96 7.58 10.35
N LYS A 119 -10.02 8.23 10.86
CA LYS A 119 -9.93 9.66 11.24
C LYS A 119 -8.91 9.91 12.35
N GLN A 120 -8.80 9.01 13.33
CA GLN A 120 -7.82 9.10 14.40
C GLN A 120 -6.40 8.88 13.86
N LEU A 121 -6.17 7.79 13.14
CA LEU A 121 -4.85 7.43 12.62
C LEU A 121 -4.30 8.46 11.62
N PHE A 122 -5.16 9.08 10.81
CA PHE A 122 -4.73 10.16 9.92
C PHE A 122 -4.34 11.43 10.67
N ARG A 123 -4.93 11.69 11.83
CA ARG A 123 -4.52 12.80 12.68
C ARG A 123 -3.15 12.52 13.29
N ASP A 124 -2.98 11.32 13.82
CA ASP A 124 -1.77 10.93 14.55
C ASP A 124 -0.55 10.76 13.62
N PHE A 125 -0.77 10.50 12.33
CA PHE A 125 0.30 10.38 11.33
C PHE A 125 0.83 11.72 10.79
N VAL A 126 0.00 12.77 10.82
CA VAL A 126 0.31 14.08 10.19
C VAL A 126 0.85 15.10 11.20
N ILE A 127 0.72 14.80 12.50
CA ILE A 127 1.24 15.62 13.61
C ILE A 127 2.59 15.06 14.04
#